data_AF-A0A6I8N7W6-F1
#
_entry.id   AF-A0A6I8N7W6-F1
#
_cell.length_a   1.000
_cell.length_b   1.000
_cell.length_c   1.000
_cell.angle_alpha   90.00
_cell.angle_beta   90.00
_cell.angle_gamma   90.00
#
_symmetry.space_group_name_H-M   'P 1'
#
loop_
_entity.id
_entity.type
_entity.pdbx_description
1 polymer ?
#
loop_
_entity_poly.entity_id
_entity_poly.type
_entity_poly.pdbx_seq_one_letter_code
_entity_poly.pdbx_strand_id
1 'polypeptide(L)'
;MAEAEPKKESSKHHRALTSKDLVAPSVKQMIRYHMFVEPSELQNEAKLLSSGNFPEVHKKILNLNTWQPRESEKERQAQQIGVLRAAEARNRIRALRLRYVHMRAQEIKYLIINQESAQAALRLEALLLPYMNPQKLPDDLDQNQRRRVESILEDTEGLTLMRRT
;
A
#
# COMPACT_ATOMS: atom_id res chain seq x y z
N MET A 1 -0.38 -44.26 -57.99
CA MET A 1 0.60 -44.18 -56.90
C MET A 1 0.24 -42.95 -56.09
N ALA A 2 -0.19 -43.11 -54.84
CA ALA A 2 -0.58 -42.00 -53.97
C ALA A 2 0.48 -41.86 -52.88
N GLU A 3 1.19 -40.74 -52.87
CA GLU A 3 2.12 -40.35 -51.80
C GLU A 3 1.32 -40.02 -50.53
N ALA A 4 1.71 -40.66 -49.42
CA ALA A 4 1.12 -40.42 -48.11
C ALA A 4 1.86 -39.27 -47.40
N GLU A 5 1.13 -38.23 -47.03
CA GLU A 5 1.63 -37.12 -46.21
C GLU A 5 1.99 -37.59 -44.78
N PRO A 6 3.03 -37.00 -44.14
CA PRO A 6 3.44 -37.40 -42.80
C PRO A 6 2.43 -36.93 -41.75
N LYS A 7 1.91 -37.88 -40.98
CA LYS A 7 1.02 -37.64 -39.83
C LYS A 7 1.76 -36.82 -38.76
N LYS A 8 1.26 -35.62 -38.47
CA LYS A 8 1.68 -34.83 -37.29
C LYS A 8 1.21 -35.55 -36.02
N GLU A 9 2.14 -36.14 -35.29
CA GLU A 9 1.88 -36.69 -33.96
C GLU A 9 1.49 -35.56 -32.99
N SER A 10 0.30 -35.64 -32.41
CA SER A 10 -0.12 -34.72 -31.35
C SER A 10 0.55 -35.13 -30.03
N SER A 11 1.42 -34.27 -29.51
CA SER A 11 2.14 -34.50 -28.24
C SER A 11 1.17 -34.49 -27.05
N LYS A 12 0.98 -35.67 -26.43
CA LYS A 12 -0.04 -35.94 -25.38
C LYS A 12 0.43 -35.61 -23.94
N HIS A 13 1.36 -34.67 -23.75
CA HIS A 13 1.99 -34.44 -22.44
C HIS A 13 1.99 -32.98 -21.95
N HIS A 14 0.93 -32.21 -22.19
CA HIS A 14 0.79 -30.92 -21.51
C HIS A 14 -0.10 -31.07 -20.26
N ARG A 15 0.55 -31.18 -19.10
CA ARG A 15 -0.14 -31.03 -17.81
C ARG A 15 -0.57 -29.56 -17.68
N ALA A 16 -1.86 -29.31 -17.45
CA ALA A 16 -2.35 -27.95 -17.21
C ALA A 16 -1.78 -27.41 -15.88
N LEU A 17 -1.09 -26.27 -15.95
CA LEU A 17 -0.52 -25.60 -14.78
C LEU A 17 -1.65 -25.01 -13.92
N THR A 18 -1.63 -25.31 -12.62
CA THR A 18 -2.57 -24.74 -11.64
C THR A 18 -2.01 -23.46 -11.03
N SER A 19 -2.85 -22.65 -10.37
CA SER A 19 -2.41 -21.39 -9.73
C SER A 19 -1.29 -21.59 -8.69
N LYS A 20 -1.18 -22.79 -8.11
CA LYS A 20 -0.10 -23.17 -7.18
C LYS A 20 1.25 -23.43 -7.88
N ASP A 21 1.22 -23.73 -9.17
CA ASP A 21 2.40 -23.97 -10.00
C ASP A 21 3.02 -22.66 -10.53
N LEU A 22 2.36 -21.52 -10.31
CA LEU A 22 2.82 -20.17 -10.70
C LEU A 22 3.72 -19.50 -9.64
N VAL A 23 4.10 -20.21 -8.58
CA VAL A 23 5.08 -19.74 -7.59
C VAL A 23 6.47 -19.72 -8.23
N ALA A 24 7.32 -18.76 -7.83
CA ALA A 24 8.70 -18.67 -8.31
C ALA A 24 9.39 -20.04 -8.26
N PRO A 25 9.97 -20.53 -9.38
CA PRO A 25 10.48 -21.90 -9.47
C PRO A 25 11.64 -22.12 -8.50
N SER A 26 11.75 -23.34 -7.96
CA SER A 26 12.92 -23.75 -7.18
C SER A 26 14.18 -23.68 -8.05
N VAL A 27 15.35 -23.39 -7.45
CA VAL A 27 16.66 -23.40 -8.13
C VAL A 27 16.88 -24.67 -8.94
N LYS A 28 16.47 -25.84 -8.42
CA LYS A 28 16.57 -27.12 -9.14
C LYS A 28 15.68 -27.19 -10.38
N GLN A 29 14.52 -26.54 -10.35
CA GLN A 29 13.61 -26.46 -11.50
C GLN A 29 14.14 -25.47 -12.54
N MET A 30 14.71 -24.33 -12.11
CA MET A 30 15.36 -23.37 -13.01
C MET A 30 16.53 -24.02 -13.76
N ILE A 31 17.41 -24.75 -13.06
CA ILE A 31 18.53 -25.45 -13.69
C ILE A 31 18.01 -26.43 -14.75
N ARG A 32 16.99 -27.23 -14.41
CA ARG A 32 16.39 -28.16 -15.39
C ARG A 32 15.81 -27.43 -16.60
N TYR A 33 15.10 -26.33 -16.38
CA TYR A 33 14.59 -25.50 -17.47
C TYR A 33 15.72 -25.00 -18.36
N HIS A 34 16.78 -24.43 -17.78
CA HIS A 34 17.95 -23.95 -18.52
C HIS A 34 18.69 -25.05 -19.30
N MET A 35 18.61 -26.32 -18.90
CA MET A 35 19.16 -27.43 -19.67
C MET A 35 18.40 -27.70 -20.99
N PHE A 36 17.13 -27.28 -21.07
CA PHE A 36 16.28 -27.47 -22.26
C PHE A 36 16.13 -26.20 -23.10
N VAL A 37 16.58 -25.04 -22.60
CA VAL A 37 16.58 -23.78 -23.35
C VAL A 37 17.74 -23.78 -24.34
N GLU A 38 17.49 -23.33 -25.57
CA GLU A 38 18.54 -23.27 -26.58
C GLU A 38 19.64 -22.27 -26.19
N PRO A 39 20.94 -22.62 -26.35
CA PRO A 39 22.04 -21.74 -25.93
C PRO A 39 22.00 -20.33 -26.54
N SER A 40 21.43 -20.21 -27.74
CA SER A 40 21.23 -18.95 -28.45
C SER A 40 20.32 -17.97 -27.69
N GLU A 41 19.27 -18.48 -27.04
CA GLU A 41 18.31 -17.67 -26.29
C GLU A 41 18.95 -17.11 -25.01
N LEU A 42 19.73 -17.93 -24.30
CA LEU A 42 20.49 -17.52 -23.11
C LEU A 42 21.54 -16.46 -23.43
N GLN A 43 22.22 -16.59 -24.58
CA GLN A 43 23.17 -15.60 -25.04
C GLN A 43 22.50 -14.28 -25.38
N ASN A 44 21.30 -14.31 -25.95
CA ASN A 44 20.54 -13.10 -26.27
C ASN A 44 20.07 -12.40 -24.99
N GLU A 45 19.61 -13.15 -23.98
CA GLU A 45 19.25 -12.59 -22.67
C GLU A 45 20.46 -11.99 -21.94
N ALA A 46 21.59 -12.69 -21.92
CA ALA A 46 22.82 -12.19 -21.33
C ALA A 46 23.34 -10.93 -22.04
N LYS A 47 23.26 -10.89 -23.39
CA LYS A 47 23.60 -9.70 -24.18
C LYS A 47 22.65 -8.54 -23.89
N LEU A 48 21.35 -8.78 -23.75
CA LEU A 48 20.38 -7.74 -23.38
C LEU A 48 20.68 -7.16 -21.99
N LEU A 49 20.97 -8.01 -20.99
CA LEU A 49 21.34 -7.58 -19.63
C LEU A 49 22.69 -6.83 -19.60
N SER A 50 23.67 -7.29 -20.39
CA SER A 50 25.00 -6.67 -20.46
C SER A 50 25.05 -5.40 -21.32
N SER A 51 24.13 -5.25 -22.28
CA SER A 51 24.12 -4.12 -23.23
C SER A 51 23.64 -2.80 -22.62
N GLY A 52 23.17 -2.78 -21.37
CA GLY A 52 22.60 -1.58 -20.77
C GLY A 52 21.32 -1.09 -21.45
N ASN A 53 20.68 -1.92 -22.28
CA ASN A 53 19.38 -1.66 -22.88
C ASN A 53 18.26 -1.88 -21.83
N PHE A 54 18.32 -1.06 -20.78
CA PHE A 54 17.31 -0.98 -19.72
C PHE A 54 15.87 -0.88 -20.24
N PRO A 55 15.53 -0.20 -21.36
CA PRO A 55 14.14 -0.06 -21.79
C PRO A 55 13.44 -1.39 -22.14
N GLU A 56 14.13 -2.35 -22.75
CA GLU A 56 13.54 -3.65 -23.12
C GLU A 56 13.41 -4.57 -21.91
N VAL A 57 14.39 -4.52 -21.01
CA VAL A 57 14.33 -5.18 -19.71
C VAL A 57 13.18 -4.58 -18.88
N HIS A 58 13.01 -3.25 -18.90
CA HIS A 58 11.92 -2.55 -18.23
C HIS A 58 10.56 -2.92 -18.81
N LYS A 59 10.43 -3.06 -20.14
CA LYS A 59 9.20 -3.52 -20.79
C LYS A 59 8.84 -4.95 -20.38
N LYS A 60 9.81 -5.86 -20.32
CA LYS A 60 9.59 -7.25 -19.85
C LYS A 60 9.20 -7.29 -18.37
N ILE A 61 9.84 -6.48 -17.52
CA ILE A 61 9.49 -6.36 -16.08
C ILE A 61 8.09 -5.75 -15.90
N LEU A 62 7.75 -4.71 -16.67
CA LEU A 62 6.41 -4.11 -16.68
C LEU A 62 5.37 -5.15 -17.09
N ASN A 63 5.64 -5.97 -18.10
CA ASN A 63 4.77 -7.06 -18.52
C ASN A 63 4.60 -8.15 -17.45
N LEU A 64 5.64 -8.47 -16.66
CA LEU A 64 5.48 -9.36 -15.48
C LEU A 64 4.58 -8.74 -14.41
N ASN A 65 4.70 -7.43 -14.18
CA ASN A 65 3.85 -6.69 -13.25
C ASN A 65 2.40 -6.52 -13.75
N THR A 66 2.09 -6.84 -15.01
CA THR A 66 0.71 -6.88 -15.54
C THR A 66 -0.03 -8.17 -15.23
N TRP A 67 0.64 -9.20 -14.71
CA TRP A 67 -0.04 -10.38 -14.18
C TRP A 67 -0.70 -10.03 -12.84
N GLN A 68 -1.86 -9.40 -12.90
CA GLN A 68 -2.78 -9.34 -11.77
C GLN A 68 -3.68 -10.58 -11.85
N PRO A 69 -3.72 -11.43 -10.81
CA PRO A 69 -4.75 -12.44 -10.69
C PRO A 69 -6.09 -11.74 -10.88
N ARG A 70 -6.93 -12.25 -11.79
CA ARG A 70 -8.27 -11.70 -12.00
C ARG A 70 -9.09 -12.07 -10.76
N GLU A 71 -8.99 -11.26 -9.71
CA GLU A 71 -9.75 -11.44 -8.48
C GLU A 71 -11.23 -11.52 -8.86
N SER A 72 -11.90 -12.53 -8.32
CA SER A 72 -13.32 -12.70 -8.56
C SER A 72 -14.10 -11.52 -7.97
N GLU A 73 -15.23 -11.17 -8.56
CA GLU A 73 -16.08 -10.09 -8.04
C GLU A 73 -16.45 -10.30 -6.57
N LYS A 74 -16.57 -11.57 -6.14
CA LYS A 74 -16.83 -11.96 -4.75
C LYS A 74 -15.68 -11.62 -3.80
N GLU A 75 -14.43 -11.82 -4.23
CA GLU A 75 -13.25 -11.47 -3.43
C GLU A 75 -13.12 -9.96 -3.27
N ARG A 76 -13.35 -9.19 -4.34
CA ARG A 76 -13.36 -7.73 -4.29
C ARG A 76 -14.45 -7.21 -3.35
N GLN A 77 -15.66 -7.77 -3.42
CA GLN A 77 -16.75 -7.45 -2.51
C GLN A 77 -16.39 -7.79 -1.05
N ALA A 78 -15.79 -8.96 -0.79
CA ALA A 78 -15.37 -9.35 0.55
C ALA A 78 -14.28 -8.42 1.11
N GLN A 79 -13.31 -8.01 0.29
CA GLN A 79 -12.29 -7.03 0.66
C GLN A 79 -12.93 -5.68 1.01
N GLN A 80 -13.84 -5.18 0.17
CA GLN A 80 -14.56 -3.92 0.42
C GLN A 80 -15.36 -3.98 1.73
N ILE A 81 -16.11 -5.06 1.96
CA ILE A 81 -16.83 -5.29 3.21
C ILE A 81 -15.87 -5.30 4.40
N GLY A 82 -14.69 -5.93 4.27
CA GLY A 82 -13.65 -5.94 5.30
C GLY A 82 -13.16 -4.54 5.65
N VAL A 83 -12.86 -3.71 4.65
CA VAL A 83 -12.45 -2.31 4.84
C VAL A 83 -13.56 -1.51 5.51
N LEU A 84 -14.81 -1.63 5.05
CA LEU A 84 -15.95 -0.93 5.63
C LEU A 84 -16.20 -1.33 7.09
N ARG A 85 -16.15 -2.62 7.41
CA ARG A 85 -16.28 -3.12 8.79
C ARG A 85 -15.15 -2.63 9.68
N ALA A 86 -13.91 -2.60 9.18
CA ALA A 86 -12.77 -2.09 9.92
C ALA A 86 -12.91 -0.58 10.19
N ALA A 87 -13.37 0.19 9.20
CA ALA A 87 -13.67 1.61 9.36
C ALA A 87 -14.78 1.83 10.40
N GLU A 88 -15.85 1.04 10.35
CA GLU A 88 -16.93 1.10 11.32
C GLU A 88 -16.46 0.80 12.74
N ALA A 89 -15.67 -0.27 12.94
CA ALA A 89 -15.13 -0.63 14.25
C ALA A 89 -14.25 0.50 14.83
N ARG A 90 -13.40 1.11 13.99
CA ARG A 90 -12.59 2.28 14.38
C ARG A 90 -13.48 3.47 14.76
N ASN A 91 -14.54 3.72 13.99
CA ASN A 91 -15.49 4.79 14.29
C ASN A 91 -16.22 4.56 15.62
N ARG A 92 -16.64 3.32 15.92
CA ARG A 92 -17.24 2.97 17.21
C ARG A 92 -16.29 3.23 18.38
N ILE A 93 -15.02 2.80 18.26
CA ILE A 93 -13.98 3.07 19.27
C ILE A 93 -13.76 4.57 19.45
N ARG A 94 -13.69 5.32 18.35
CA ARG A 94 -13.54 6.78 18.38
C ARG A 94 -14.72 7.45 19.09
N ALA A 95 -15.95 7.05 18.76
CA ALA A 95 -17.16 7.58 19.40
C ALA A 95 -17.17 7.32 20.91
N LEU A 96 -16.80 6.11 21.34
CA LEU A 96 -16.68 5.77 22.76
C LEU A 96 -15.62 6.62 23.46
N ARG A 97 -14.45 6.81 22.86
CA ARG A 97 -13.39 7.66 23.41
C ARG A 97 -13.85 9.11 23.54
N LEU A 98 -14.50 9.67 22.51
CA LEU A 98 -15.03 11.02 22.54
C LEU A 98 -16.09 11.18 23.63
N ARG A 99 -17.02 10.21 23.75
CA ARG A 99 -18.03 10.20 24.81
C ARG A 99 -17.40 10.11 26.20
N TYR A 100 -16.41 9.25 26.40
CA TYR A 100 -15.71 9.12 27.66
C TYR A 100 -15.01 10.42 28.05
N VAL A 101 -14.26 11.04 27.13
CA VAL A 101 -13.58 12.32 27.38
C VAL A 101 -14.60 13.41 27.73
N HIS A 102 -15.72 13.46 27.01
CA HIS A 102 -16.79 14.42 27.28
C HIS A 102 -17.42 14.23 28.67
N MET A 103 -17.84 13.00 28.99
CA MET A 103 -18.46 12.67 30.28
C MET A 103 -17.49 12.94 31.44
N ARG A 104 -16.24 12.49 31.33
CA ARG A 104 -15.20 12.74 32.34
C ARG A 104 -14.98 14.23 32.56
N ALA A 105 -14.97 15.03 31.49
CA ALA A 105 -14.84 16.47 31.61
C ALA A 105 -16.06 17.11 32.31
N GLN A 106 -17.27 16.62 32.06
CA GLN A 106 -18.49 17.08 32.75
C GLN A 106 -18.47 16.71 34.24
N GLU A 107 -18.06 15.48 34.58
CA GLU A 107 -17.94 15.01 35.96
C GLU A 107 -16.92 15.84 36.74
N ILE A 108 -15.73 16.09 36.17
CA ILE A 108 -14.71 16.93 36.83
C ILE A 108 -15.22 18.35 37.02
N LYS A 109 -15.90 18.94 36.02
CA LYS A 109 -16.54 20.26 36.17
C LYS A 109 -17.56 20.29 37.29
N TYR A 110 -18.38 19.25 37.41
CA TYR A 110 -19.33 19.12 38.52
C TYR A 110 -18.61 19.03 39.87
N LEU A 111 -17.52 18.26 39.97
CA LEU A 111 -16.72 18.17 41.18
C LEU A 111 -16.09 19.51 41.56
N ILE A 112 -15.61 20.29 40.59
CA ILE A 112 -15.04 21.63 40.77
C ILE A 112 -16.08 22.57 41.40
N ILE A 113 -17.30 22.59 40.87
CA ILE A 113 -18.40 23.46 41.36
C ILE A 113 -18.72 23.18 42.83
N ASN A 114 -18.58 21.93 43.27
CA ASN A 114 -18.88 21.51 44.64
C ASN A 114 -17.70 21.63 45.61
N GLN A 115 -16.54 22.16 45.19
CA GLN A 115 -15.41 22.35 46.11
C GLN A 115 -15.60 23.58 46.99
N GLU A 116 -15.31 23.41 48.28
CA GLU A 116 -15.34 24.51 49.26
C GLU A 116 -14.13 25.45 49.13
N SER A 117 -13.00 24.93 48.64
CA SER A 117 -11.74 25.67 48.50
C SER A 117 -11.35 25.88 47.04
N ALA A 118 -10.99 27.12 46.72
CA ALA A 118 -10.46 27.49 45.40
C ALA A 118 -9.21 26.68 45.03
N GLN A 119 -8.35 26.35 46.00
CA GLN A 119 -7.16 25.53 45.74
C GLN A 119 -7.53 24.10 45.37
N ALA A 120 -8.57 23.53 45.98
CA ALA A 120 -9.05 22.18 45.66
C ALA A 120 -9.69 22.16 44.26
N ALA A 121 -10.50 23.17 43.93
CA ALA A 121 -11.04 23.38 42.59
C ALA A 121 -9.94 23.44 41.52
N LEU A 122 -8.88 24.20 41.77
CA LEU A 122 -7.77 24.37 40.82
C LEU A 122 -6.95 23.08 40.61
N ARG A 123 -6.79 22.25 41.65
CA ARG A 123 -6.18 20.91 41.52
C ARG A 123 -7.03 19.97 40.65
N LEU A 124 -8.35 20.04 40.77
CA LEU A 124 -9.27 19.25 39.94
C LEU A 124 -9.28 19.75 38.49
N GLU A 125 -9.17 21.06 38.28
CA GLU A 125 -9.03 21.65 36.94
C GLU A 125 -7.80 21.12 36.22
N ALA A 126 -6.68 20.90 36.93
CA ALA A 126 -5.48 20.31 36.35
C ALA A 126 -5.66 18.86 35.84
N LEU A 127 -6.73 18.16 36.25
CA LEU A 127 -7.08 16.83 35.72
C LEU A 127 -7.81 16.89 34.38
N LEU A 128 -8.34 18.05 34.01
CA LEU A 128 -8.83 18.28 32.66
C LEU A 128 -7.63 18.38 31.74
N LEU A 129 -7.71 17.70 30.60
CA LEU A 129 -6.73 17.95 29.54
C LEU A 129 -6.81 19.44 29.21
N PRO A 130 -5.69 20.19 29.20
CA PRO A 130 -5.70 21.54 28.68
C PRO A 130 -6.26 21.46 27.27
N TYR A 131 -7.41 22.08 27.05
CA TYR A 131 -7.95 22.28 25.70
C TYR A 131 -7.00 23.27 25.02
N MET A 132 -5.83 22.79 24.62
CA MET A 132 -5.11 23.35 23.50
C MET A 132 -6.07 23.10 22.37
N ASN A 133 -6.90 24.09 22.02
CA ASN A 133 -7.38 24.16 20.65
C ASN A 133 -6.07 24.14 19.86
N PRO A 134 -5.72 23.06 19.14
CA PRO A 134 -4.70 23.24 18.13
C PRO A 134 -5.39 24.19 17.17
N GLN A 135 -5.15 25.49 17.34
CA GLN A 135 -5.43 26.45 16.32
C GLN A 135 -4.64 25.89 15.17
N LYS A 136 -5.33 25.18 14.26
CA LYS A 136 -4.73 24.66 13.06
C LYS A 136 -4.27 25.94 12.40
N LEU A 137 -3.00 26.26 12.53
CA LEU A 137 -2.44 27.46 11.95
C LEU A 137 -2.77 27.30 10.47
N PRO A 138 -3.64 28.15 9.91
CA PRO A 138 -3.96 28.04 8.51
C PRO A 138 -2.64 28.13 7.77
N ASP A 139 -2.51 27.30 6.75
CA ASP A 139 -1.33 27.40 5.92
C ASP A 139 -1.47 28.67 5.08
N ASP A 140 -0.68 29.68 5.41
CA ASP A 140 -0.76 31.00 4.78
C ASP A 140 -0.19 31.01 3.36
N LEU A 141 0.46 29.90 2.93
CA LEU A 141 1.09 29.82 1.61
C LEU A 141 0.13 29.26 0.55
N ASP A 142 -0.21 30.12 -0.39
CA ASP A 142 -0.87 29.72 -1.65
C ASP A 142 0.04 28.78 -2.46
N GLN A 143 -0.54 27.99 -3.37
CA GLN A 143 0.18 26.95 -4.11
C GLN A 143 1.38 27.52 -4.90
N ASN A 144 1.25 28.73 -5.45
CA ASN A 144 2.34 29.38 -6.16
C ASN A 144 3.44 29.91 -5.22
N GLN A 145 3.05 30.44 -4.06
CA GLN A 145 4.00 30.87 -3.04
C GLN A 145 4.76 29.67 -2.48
N ARG A 146 4.09 28.54 -2.30
CA ARG A 146 4.69 27.28 -1.87
C ARG A 146 5.69 26.74 -2.89
N ARG A 147 5.31 26.66 -4.17
CA ARG A 147 6.25 26.26 -5.24
C ARG A 147 7.47 27.18 -5.29
N ARG A 148 7.28 28.48 -5.07
CA ARG A 148 8.39 29.44 -5.02
C ARG A 148 9.29 29.18 -3.82
N VAL A 149 8.74 28.93 -2.63
CA VAL A 149 9.51 28.58 -1.43
C VAL A 149 10.26 27.26 -1.63
N GLU A 150 9.61 26.24 -2.17
CA GLU A 150 10.23 24.95 -2.50
C GLU A 150 11.35 25.10 -3.52
N SER A 151 11.18 25.96 -4.54
CA SER A 151 12.23 26.27 -5.51
C SER A 151 13.43 27.00 -4.90
N ILE A 152 13.20 27.87 -3.92
CA ILE A 152 14.27 28.57 -3.18
C ILE A 152 15.00 27.60 -2.25
N LEU A 153 14.27 26.63 -1.70
CA LEU A 153 14.82 25.58 -0.83
C LEU A 153 15.44 24.41 -1.61
N GLU A 154 15.44 24.47 -2.94
CA GLU A 154 15.96 23.44 -3.85
C GLU A 154 15.39 22.03 -3.58
N ASP A 155 14.19 21.94 -2.96
CA ASP A 155 13.55 20.67 -2.63
C ASP A 155 12.80 20.13 -3.85
N THR A 156 13.55 19.81 -4.92
CA THR A 156 13.00 19.32 -6.19
C THR A 156 12.32 17.96 -6.06
N GLU A 157 12.66 17.20 -5.02
CA GLU A 157 12.15 15.85 -4.75
C GLU A 157 11.06 15.84 -3.66
N GLY A 158 10.76 17.00 -3.04
CA GLY A 158 9.75 17.15 -1.98
C GLY A 158 10.08 16.37 -0.71
N LEU A 159 11.35 16.04 -0.48
CA LEU A 159 11.78 15.10 0.57
C LEU A 159 11.65 15.70 1.98
N THR A 160 11.69 17.04 2.11
CA THR A 160 11.63 17.67 3.42
C THR A 160 10.21 17.91 3.92
N LEU A 161 9.20 17.89 3.04
CA LEU A 161 7.83 18.31 3.34
C LEU A 161 6.73 17.36 2.82
N MET A 162 6.97 16.03 2.76
CA MET A 162 5.89 15.07 2.49
C MET A 162 4.84 15.09 3.61
N ARG A 163 3.81 15.93 3.44
CA ARG A 163 2.60 15.94 4.29
C ARG A 163 1.46 15.28 3.51
N ARG A 164 0.87 14.24 4.10
CA ARG A 164 -0.40 13.68 3.62
C ARG A 164 -1.47 14.76 3.70
N THR A 165 -1.91 15.24 2.55
CA THR A 165 -3.13 16.03 2.37
C THR A 165 -4.36 15.25 2.82
#